data_AF-A0A0L8K4G7-F1
#
_entry.id   AF-A0A0L8K4G7-F1
#
_cell.length_a   1.000
_cell.length_b   1.000
_cell.length_c   1.000
_cell.angle_alpha   90.00
_cell.angle_beta   90.00
_cell.angle_gamma   90.00
#
_symmetry.space_group_name_H-M   'P 1'
#
loop_
_entity.id
_entity.type
_entity.pdbx_description
1 polymer ?
#
loop_
_entity_poly.entity_id
_entity_poly.type
_entity_poly.pdbx_seq_one_letter_code
_entity_poly.pdbx_strand_id
1 'polypeptide(L)'
;MTVTRPARLTGAALCAALALIAAVWILKDLAALGSPVDLAWYWAGDHFFLIRGRSATSLTDPVLLAVSAAGAVAALRSRHAASALAATGTVTLALRLPGLWAADSGALVTALAELALAAGLVVTAAAGRRPATAAYERLPTRPPTGRAVAAGVLLAVAAAVLTLWEVYWATELPVEVTVDRLTGGRSVVKPALAPPPGWLAAMLVGLYAAAAGSAFARARHSRAFGLLAGGFLAAVGLAEVARAVRYELAAHFDELPTVQQLVILSAVFGLLAGIAVLVLLAARGEEDPAPGAYGPAGPHAPYGRPGPYGSYGSYGPAGSMPPAPPSPPPPGW
;
A
#
# COMPACT_ATOMS: atom_id res chain seq x y z
N MET A 1 -0.20 -13.67 -8.73
CA MET A 1 -1.38 -13.31 -9.53
C MET A 1 -0.88 -12.38 -10.61
N THR A 2 -0.89 -12.85 -11.86
CA THR A 2 -0.43 -12.08 -13.01
C THR A 2 -1.62 -11.39 -13.67
N VAL A 3 -1.39 -10.17 -14.16
CA VAL A 3 -2.40 -9.38 -14.89
C VAL A 3 -2.17 -9.58 -16.39
N THR A 4 -3.25 -9.73 -17.16
CA THR A 4 -3.14 -9.83 -18.63
C THR A 4 -2.46 -8.58 -19.21
N ARG A 5 -1.71 -8.73 -20.31
CA ARG A 5 -1.05 -7.61 -21.00
C ARG A 5 -1.98 -6.40 -21.25
N PRO A 6 -3.23 -6.57 -21.75
CA PRO A 6 -4.15 -5.44 -21.91
C PRO A 6 -4.50 -4.78 -20.57
N ALA A 7 -4.84 -5.55 -19.53
CA ALA A 7 -5.19 -4.98 -18.22
C ALA A 7 -4.00 -4.25 -17.55
N ARG A 8 -2.76 -4.66 -17.83
CA ARG A 8 -1.56 -3.92 -17.38
C ARG A 8 -1.41 -2.57 -18.07
N LEU A 9 -1.66 -2.50 -19.38
CA LEU A 9 -1.61 -1.25 -20.14
C LEU A 9 -2.74 -0.30 -19.71
N THR A 10 -3.95 -0.82 -19.54
CA THR A 10 -5.09 -0.04 -19.04
C THR A 10 -4.81 0.47 -17.63
N GLY A 11 -4.33 -0.38 -16.72
CA GLY A 11 -3.96 0.03 -15.36
C GLY A 11 -2.86 1.09 -15.35
N ALA A 12 -1.85 0.95 -16.20
CA ALA A 12 -0.79 1.96 -16.34
C ALA A 12 -1.33 3.31 -16.86
N ALA A 13 -2.23 3.28 -17.86
CA ALA A 13 -2.86 4.48 -18.41
C ALA A 13 -3.73 5.19 -17.38
N LEU A 14 -4.53 4.45 -16.60
CA LEU A 14 -5.35 4.99 -15.51
C LEU A 14 -4.50 5.63 -14.41
N CYS A 15 -3.41 4.97 -14.00
CA CYS A 15 -2.44 5.53 -13.05
C CYS A 15 -1.75 6.79 -13.60
N ALA A 16 -1.38 6.80 -14.88
CA ALA A 16 -0.79 7.97 -15.52
C ALA A 16 -1.78 9.14 -15.57
N ALA A 17 -3.05 8.89 -15.87
CA ALA A 17 -4.11 9.90 -15.84
C ALA A 17 -4.29 10.51 -14.44
N LEU A 18 -4.33 9.68 -13.38
CA LEU A 18 -4.37 10.19 -12.00
C LEU A 18 -3.15 11.05 -11.66
N ALA A 19 -1.95 10.60 -12.05
CA ALA A 19 -0.73 11.36 -11.82
C ALA A 19 -0.74 12.71 -12.56
N LEU A 20 -1.26 12.75 -13.78
CA LEU A 20 -1.41 13.98 -14.57
C LEU A 20 -2.40 14.94 -13.94
N ILE A 21 -3.56 14.46 -13.47
CA ILE A 21 -4.55 15.30 -12.78
C ILE A 21 -3.90 15.96 -11.54
N ALA A 22 -3.23 15.18 -10.70
CA ALA A 22 -2.52 15.70 -9.54
C ALA A 22 -1.43 16.72 -9.95
N ALA A 23 -0.65 16.42 -10.99
CA ALA A 23 0.40 17.31 -11.48
C ALA A 23 -0.15 18.66 -11.98
N VAL A 24 -1.27 18.66 -12.69
CA VAL A 24 -1.92 19.89 -13.19
C VAL A 24 -2.34 20.79 -12.04
N TRP A 25 -2.94 20.23 -10.99
CA TRP A 25 -3.34 21.01 -9.81
C TRP A 25 -2.14 21.52 -9.01
N ILE A 26 -1.10 20.72 -8.86
CA ILE A 26 0.17 21.14 -8.23
C ILE A 26 0.82 22.28 -9.02
N LEU A 27 0.87 22.18 -10.36
CA LEU A 27 1.41 23.23 -11.22
C LEU A 27 0.57 24.51 -11.17
N LYS A 28 -0.76 24.39 -11.09
CA LYS A 28 -1.67 25.53 -10.92
C LYS A 28 -1.40 26.25 -9.59
N ASP A 29 -1.25 25.50 -8.49
CA ASP A 29 -0.94 26.09 -7.19
C ASP A 29 0.47 26.70 -7.17
N LEU A 30 1.44 26.07 -7.82
CA LEU A 30 2.79 26.60 -7.97
C LEU A 30 2.79 27.90 -8.77
N ALA A 31 2.01 27.98 -9.85
CA ALA A 31 1.85 29.20 -10.63
C ALA A 31 1.15 30.32 -9.85
N ALA A 32 0.22 29.97 -8.94
CA ALA A 32 -0.47 30.93 -8.09
C ALA A 32 0.41 31.46 -6.95
N LEU A 33 1.20 30.59 -6.31
CA LEU A 33 2.08 30.97 -5.19
C LEU A 33 3.45 31.51 -5.64
N GLY A 34 3.90 31.16 -6.85
CA GLY A 34 5.16 31.62 -7.44
C GLY A 34 6.44 31.02 -6.83
N SER A 35 6.34 30.20 -5.78
CA SER A 35 7.47 29.61 -5.06
C SER A 35 7.20 28.14 -4.70
N PRO A 36 8.07 27.18 -5.09
CA PRO A 36 7.92 25.78 -4.69
C PRO A 36 8.17 25.58 -3.19
N VAL A 37 8.97 26.44 -2.58
CA VAL A 37 9.23 26.42 -1.14
C VAL A 37 7.98 26.83 -0.37
N ASP A 38 7.28 27.87 -0.82
CA ASP A 38 6.03 28.34 -0.20
C ASP A 38 4.94 27.27 -0.30
N LEU A 39 4.84 26.59 -1.45
CA LEU A 39 3.92 25.47 -1.64
C LEU A 39 4.27 24.27 -0.74
N ALA A 40 5.55 23.92 -0.62
CA ALA A 40 5.99 22.84 0.26
C ALA A 40 5.66 23.15 1.74
N TRP A 41 5.83 24.40 2.16
CA TRP A 41 5.47 24.82 3.51
C TRP A 41 3.97 24.86 3.74
N TYR A 42 3.19 25.28 2.75
CA TYR A 42 1.74 25.20 2.80
C TYR A 42 1.28 23.75 2.97
N TRP A 43 1.85 22.80 2.21
CA TRP A 43 1.57 21.37 2.39
C TRP A 43 2.02 20.84 3.75
N ALA A 44 3.08 21.39 4.33
CA ALA A 44 3.50 21.05 5.69
C ALA A 44 2.57 21.61 6.78
N GLY A 45 1.50 22.31 6.42
CA GLY A 45 0.55 22.88 7.37
C GLY A 45 0.99 24.23 7.93
N ASP A 46 1.91 24.94 7.26
CA ASP A 46 2.17 26.34 7.57
C ASP A 46 1.06 27.22 6.98
N HIS A 47 0.24 27.77 7.87
CA HIS A 47 -0.91 28.60 7.51
C HIS A 47 -0.59 30.12 7.53
N PHE A 48 0.67 30.53 7.72
CA PHE A 48 1.05 31.95 7.60
C PHE A 48 0.70 32.54 6.21
N PHE A 49 0.52 31.66 5.22
CA PHE A 49 0.20 32.01 3.83
C PHE A 49 -1.28 32.20 3.52
N LEU A 50 -2.18 32.11 4.51
CA LEU A 50 -3.62 32.38 4.31
C LEU A 50 -3.90 33.77 3.72
N ILE A 51 -2.94 34.70 3.80
CA ILE A 51 -3.01 36.06 3.24
C ILE A 51 -2.68 36.11 1.74
N ARG A 52 -1.88 35.17 1.19
CA ARG A 52 -1.43 35.20 -0.23
C ARG A 52 -2.29 34.38 -1.20
N GLY A 53 -3.19 33.55 -0.68
CA GLY A 53 -4.09 32.72 -1.49
C GLY A 53 -4.21 31.30 -0.93
N ARG A 54 -5.37 30.67 -1.14
CA ARG A 54 -5.59 29.27 -0.74
C ARG A 54 -5.14 28.36 -1.88
N SER A 55 -4.16 27.50 -1.61
CA SER A 55 -3.80 26.41 -2.53
C SER A 55 -4.91 25.37 -2.54
N ALA A 56 -5.19 24.82 -3.72
CA ALA A 56 -6.22 23.80 -3.92
C ALA A 56 -5.75 22.41 -3.46
N THR A 57 -4.45 22.16 -3.52
CA THR A 57 -3.79 20.92 -3.13
C THR A 57 -3.34 20.92 -1.66
N SER A 58 -2.95 19.75 -1.20
CA SER A 58 -2.50 19.44 0.15
C SER A 58 -1.37 18.41 0.08
N LEU A 59 -0.79 18.05 1.23
CA LEU A 59 0.25 17.02 1.31
C LEU A 59 -0.17 15.67 0.69
N THR A 60 -1.47 15.36 0.64
CA THR A 60 -1.93 14.10 0.04
C THR A 60 -1.74 14.06 -1.47
N ASP A 61 -1.78 15.21 -2.15
CA ASP A 61 -1.69 15.30 -3.62
C ASP A 61 -0.31 14.90 -4.18
N PRO A 62 0.84 15.41 -3.69
CA PRO A 62 2.15 14.94 -4.14
C PRO A 62 2.39 13.47 -3.77
N VAL A 63 1.85 12.99 -2.65
CA VAL A 63 1.93 11.56 -2.29
C VAL A 63 1.13 10.71 -3.26
N LEU A 64 -0.12 11.09 -3.58
CA LEU A 64 -0.96 10.41 -4.57
C LEU A 64 -0.35 10.45 -5.97
N LEU A 65 0.31 11.54 -6.36
CA LEU A 65 1.08 11.63 -7.60
C LEU A 65 2.20 10.59 -7.61
N ALA A 66 3.03 10.54 -6.56
CA ALA A 66 4.14 9.60 -6.45
C ALA A 66 3.65 8.14 -6.48
N VAL A 67 2.57 7.85 -5.74
CA VAL A 67 1.91 6.53 -5.70
C VAL A 67 1.36 6.15 -7.06
N SER A 68 0.70 7.06 -7.77
CA SER A 68 0.13 6.80 -9.09
C SER A 68 1.22 6.58 -10.13
N ALA A 69 2.29 7.37 -10.11
CA ALA A 69 3.46 7.17 -10.96
C ALA A 69 4.14 5.81 -10.69
N ALA A 70 4.35 5.46 -9.42
CA ALA A 70 4.90 4.16 -9.03
C ALA A 70 3.96 3.01 -9.45
N GLY A 71 2.64 3.20 -9.34
CA GLY A 71 1.62 2.27 -9.81
C GLY A 71 1.69 2.04 -11.32
N ALA A 72 1.86 3.11 -12.11
CA ALA A 72 2.04 3.01 -13.56
C ALA A 72 3.33 2.22 -13.91
N VAL A 73 4.44 2.54 -13.26
CA VAL A 73 5.71 1.80 -13.44
C VAL A 73 5.57 0.34 -13.03
N ALA A 74 4.91 0.06 -11.89
CA ALA A 74 4.65 -1.29 -11.42
C ALA A 74 3.75 -2.07 -12.39
N ALA A 75 2.73 -1.43 -12.96
CA ALA A 75 1.89 -2.02 -13.99
C ALA A 75 2.70 -2.43 -15.23
N LEU A 76 3.63 -1.59 -15.67
CA LEU A 76 4.47 -1.84 -16.85
C LEU A 76 5.64 -2.81 -16.61
N ARG A 77 6.18 -2.87 -15.38
CA ARG A 77 7.41 -3.62 -15.09
C ARG A 77 7.24 -4.84 -14.18
N SER A 78 6.17 -4.90 -13.39
CA SER A 78 6.01 -5.93 -12.35
C SER A 78 4.91 -6.94 -12.67
N ARG A 79 5.17 -8.21 -12.30
CA ARG A 79 4.15 -9.27 -12.27
C ARG A 79 3.12 -9.08 -11.15
N HIS A 80 3.35 -8.13 -10.23
CA HIS A 80 2.50 -7.82 -9.06
C HIS A 80 1.61 -6.58 -9.29
N ALA A 81 1.36 -6.24 -10.56
CA ALA A 81 0.58 -5.07 -10.93
C ALA A 81 -0.81 -5.03 -10.27
N ALA A 82 -1.51 -6.16 -10.16
CA ALA A 82 -2.87 -6.20 -9.62
C ALA A 82 -2.98 -5.62 -8.20
N SER A 83 -2.10 -6.02 -7.28
CA SER A 83 -2.16 -5.55 -5.89
C SER A 83 -1.78 -4.09 -5.77
N ALA A 84 -0.83 -3.61 -6.57
CA ALA A 84 -0.47 -2.20 -6.61
C ALA A 84 -1.62 -1.34 -7.15
N LEU A 85 -2.21 -1.74 -8.30
CA LEU A 85 -3.35 -1.05 -8.91
C LEU A 85 -4.57 -1.03 -8.00
N ALA A 86 -4.89 -2.16 -7.37
CA ALA A 86 -5.99 -2.24 -6.41
C ALA A 86 -5.73 -1.34 -5.19
N ALA A 87 -4.54 -1.39 -4.59
CA ALA A 87 -4.24 -0.59 -3.41
C ALA A 87 -4.22 0.92 -3.74
N THR A 88 -3.62 1.32 -4.86
CA THR A 88 -3.67 2.70 -5.36
C THR A 88 -5.12 3.15 -5.61
N GLY A 89 -5.91 2.36 -6.33
CA GLY A 89 -7.32 2.68 -6.61
C GLY A 89 -8.14 2.80 -5.33
N THR A 90 -8.00 1.87 -4.37
CA THR A 90 -8.73 1.90 -3.10
C THR A 90 -8.35 3.13 -2.26
N VAL A 91 -7.05 3.45 -2.16
CA VAL A 91 -6.60 4.64 -1.40
C VAL A 91 -7.08 5.92 -2.07
N THR A 92 -6.98 6.04 -3.40
CA THR A 92 -7.48 7.21 -4.11
C THR A 92 -8.99 7.36 -3.95
N LEU A 93 -9.77 6.28 -4.07
CA LEU A 93 -11.22 6.32 -3.82
C LEU A 93 -11.52 6.82 -2.41
N ALA A 94 -10.87 6.23 -1.40
CA ALA A 94 -11.07 6.57 0.00
C ALA A 94 -10.74 8.05 0.29
N LEU A 95 -9.63 8.57 -0.25
CA LEU A 95 -9.20 9.94 0.00
C LEU A 95 -9.97 10.98 -0.81
N ARG A 96 -10.53 10.62 -1.97
CA ARG A 96 -11.24 11.56 -2.85
C ARG A 96 -12.76 11.50 -2.73
N LEU A 97 -13.32 10.51 -2.03
CA LEU A 97 -14.75 10.43 -1.76
C LEU A 97 -15.31 11.73 -1.13
N PRO A 98 -14.60 12.39 -0.19
CA PRO A 98 -15.03 13.68 0.31
C PRO A 98 -15.17 14.81 -0.71
N GLY A 99 -14.50 14.69 -1.85
CA GLY A 99 -14.61 15.67 -2.94
C GLY A 99 -16.02 15.76 -3.52
N LEU A 100 -16.87 14.74 -3.30
CA LEU A 100 -18.30 14.79 -3.66
C LEU A 100 -19.10 15.80 -2.82
N TRP A 101 -18.58 16.22 -1.68
CA TRP A 101 -19.18 17.23 -0.82
C TRP A 101 -18.73 18.65 -1.18
N ALA A 102 -17.85 18.80 -2.18
CA ALA A 102 -17.34 20.11 -2.60
C ALA A 102 -18.44 20.91 -3.30
N ALA A 103 -18.65 22.15 -2.84
CA ALA A 103 -19.57 23.09 -3.50
C ALA A 103 -18.98 23.69 -4.79
N ASP A 104 -17.67 23.64 -4.98
CA ASP A 104 -16.98 24.17 -6.16
C ASP A 104 -17.09 23.19 -7.34
N SER A 105 -17.58 23.67 -8.48
CA SER A 105 -17.83 22.83 -9.66
C SER A 105 -16.53 22.26 -10.27
N GLY A 106 -15.41 23.00 -10.21
CA GLY A 106 -14.12 22.55 -10.72
C GLY A 106 -13.51 21.43 -9.86
N ALA A 107 -13.54 21.60 -8.54
CA ALA A 107 -13.11 20.57 -7.60
C ALA A 107 -14.01 19.33 -7.68
N LEU A 108 -15.32 19.50 -7.81
CA LEU A 108 -16.27 18.40 -7.93
C LEU A 108 -16.04 17.57 -9.20
N VAL A 109 -15.86 18.21 -10.36
CA VAL A 109 -15.57 17.51 -11.62
C VAL A 109 -14.25 16.74 -11.52
N THR A 110 -13.24 17.34 -10.89
CA THR A 110 -11.96 16.67 -10.65
C THR A 110 -12.14 15.45 -9.74
N ALA A 111 -12.87 15.59 -8.64
CA ALA A 111 -13.14 14.50 -7.72
C ALA A 111 -13.90 13.35 -8.41
N LEU A 112 -14.92 13.65 -9.22
CA LEU A 112 -15.65 12.65 -10.00
C LEU A 112 -14.73 11.92 -11.00
N ALA A 113 -13.85 12.66 -11.69
CA ALA A 113 -12.88 12.07 -12.61
C ALA A 113 -11.88 11.15 -11.88
N GLU A 114 -11.32 11.61 -10.75
CA GLU A 114 -10.41 10.81 -9.94
C GLU A 114 -11.10 9.55 -9.38
N LEU A 115 -12.35 9.67 -8.92
CA LEU A 115 -13.15 8.54 -8.44
C LEU A 115 -13.41 7.53 -9.56
N ALA A 116 -13.78 7.99 -10.76
CA ALA A 116 -13.99 7.12 -11.92
C ALA A 116 -12.70 6.39 -12.33
N LEU A 117 -11.57 7.10 -12.37
CA LEU A 117 -10.26 6.49 -12.66
C LEU A 117 -9.86 5.47 -11.60
N ALA A 118 -10.06 5.79 -10.32
CA ALA A 118 -9.72 4.93 -9.20
C ALA A 118 -10.63 3.68 -9.13
N ALA A 119 -11.93 3.82 -9.42
CA ALA A 119 -12.83 2.69 -9.63
C ALA A 119 -12.37 1.81 -10.81
N GLY A 120 -11.99 2.43 -11.92
CA GLY A 120 -11.38 1.75 -13.07
C GLY A 120 -10.13 0.96 -12.68
N LEU A 121 -9.27 1.49 -11.80
CA LEU A 121 -8.10 0.77 -11.29
C LEU A 121 -8.49 -0.48 -10.50
N VAL A 122 -9.48 -0.39 -9.62
CA VAL A 122 -9.97 -1.54 -8.84
C VAL A 122 -10.59 -2.59 -9.77
N VAL A 123 -11.41 -2.17 -10.73
CA VAL A 123 -12.04 -3.07 -11.71
C VAL A 123 -10.99 -3.74 -12.60
N THR A 124 -10.03 -2.98 -13.14
CA THR A 124 -8.95 -3.55 -13.97
C THR A 124 -8.07 -4.50 -13.17
N ALA A 125 -7.78 -4.19 -11.91
CA ALA A 125 -7.07 -5.09 -11.02
C ALA A 125 -7.87 -6.37 -10.75
N ALA A 126 -9.20 -6.28 -10.58
CA ALA A 126 -10.08 -7.41 -10.28
C ALA A 126 -10.35 -8.31 -11.50
N ALA A 127 -10.70 -7.72 -12.64
CA ALA A 127 -11.00 -8.40 -13.91
C ALA A 127 -9.72 -8.92 -14.59
N GLY A 128 -8.59 -8.24 -14.39
CA GLY A 128 -7.29 -8.67 -14.88
C GLY A 128 -6.70 -9.86 -14.12
N ARG A 129 -7.32 -10.34 -13.04
CA ARG A 129 -6.82 -11.48 -12.26
C ARG A 129 -6.90 -12.76 -13.09
N ARG A 130 -5.75 -13.30 -13.49
CA ARG A 130 -5.68 -14.66 -14.00
C ARG A 130 -5.39 -15.63 -12.83
N PRO A 131 -6.15 -16.75 -12.70
CA PRO A 131 -5.76 -17.82 -11.79
C PRO A 131 -4.37 -18.32 -12.18
N ALA A 132 -3.53 -18.66 -11.19
CA ALA A 132 -2.27 -19.35 -11.48
C ALA A 132 -2.63 -20.78 -11.92
N THR A 133 -2.79 -20.98 -13.23
CA THR A 133 -3.24 -22.25 -13.80
C THR A 133 -2.10 -23.23 -14.06
N ALA A 134 -0.84 -22.81 -13.86
CA ALA A 134 0.33 -23.62 -14.14
C ALA A 134 1.15 -23.88 -12.87
N ALA A 135 1.44 -25.16 -12.59
CA ALA A 135 2.29 -25.61 -11.47
C ALA A 135 3.72 -25.06 -11.52
N TYR A 136 4.15 -24.54 -12.67
CA TYR A 136 5.46 -23.94 -12.93
C TYR A 136 5.44 -22.39 -12.90
N GLU A 137 4.31 -21.76 -12.61
CA GLU A 137 4.23 -20.30 -12.49
C GLU A 137 4.83 -19.84 -11.14
N ARG A 138 6.03 -19.26 -11.19
CA ARG A 138 6.75 -18.76 -10.01
C ARG A 138 5.86 -17.82 -9.18
N LEU A 139 5.58 -18.21 -7.95
CA LEU A 139 4.71 -17.45 -7.05
C LEU A 139 5.38 -16.14 -6.60
N PRO A 140 4.58 -15.11 -6.27
CA PRO A 140 5.06 -13.90 -5.62
C PRO A 140 5.92 -14.20 -4.39
N THR A 141 7.14 -13.63 -4.33
CA THR A 141 8.02 -13.77 -3.17
C THR A 141 7.39 -13.11 -1.95
N ARG A 142 7.41 -13.82 -0.82
CA ARG A 142 6.90 -13.31 0.46
C ARG A 142 8.02 -12.53 1.16
N PRO A 143 7.71 -11.41 1.83
CA PRO A 143 8.70 -10.77 2.70
C PRO A 143 9.12 -11.76 3.81
N PRO A 144 10.40 -11.78 4.21
CA PRO A 144 10.86 -12.67 5.28
C PRO A 144 10.12 -12.32 6.58
N THR A 145 9.80 -13.35 7.38
CA THR A 145 8.88 -13.25 8.52
C THR A 145 9.25 -12.10 9.47
N GLY A 146 10.54 -11.96 9.82
CA GLY A 146 10.99 -10.90 10.74
C GLY A 146 10.71 -9.49 10.21
N ARG A 147 10.95 -9.24 8.91
CA ARG A 147 10.70 -7.91 8.30
C ARG A 147 9.21 -7.60 8.20
N ALA A 148 8.40 -8.60 7.84
CA ALA A 148 6.95 -8.44 7.76
C ALA A 148 6.34 -8.13 9.13
N VAL A 149 6.75 -8.85 10.18
CA VAL A 149 6.28 -8.60 11.54
C VAL A 149 6.72 -7.23 12.05
N ALA A 150 7.99 -6.86 11.87
CA ALA A 150 8.49 -5.55 12.28
C ALA A 150 7.72 -4.40 11.60
N ALA A 151 7.52 -4.48 10.28
CA ALA A 151 6.72 -3.49 9.56
C ALA A 151 5.26 -3.47 10.05
N GLY A 152 4.67 -4.64 10.31
CA GLY A 152 3.32 -4.75 10.85
C GLY A 152 3.17 -4.10 12.23
N VAL A 153 4.14 -4.31 13.13
CA VAL A 153 4.15 -3.68 14.47
C VAL A 153 4.26 -2.17 14.36
N LEU A 154 5.19 -1.65 13.54
CA LEU A 154 5.36 -0.21 13.35
C LEU A 154 4.07 0.46 12.84
N LEU A 155 3.41 -0.17 11.86
CA LEU A 155 2.13 0.32 11.31
C LEU A 155 0.98 0.19 12.33
N ALA A 156 0.94 -0.87 13.13
CA ALA A 156 -0.07 -1.02 14.18
C ALA A 156 0.08 0.07 15.26
N VAL A 157 1.31 0.36 15.69
CA VAL A 157 1.59 1.46 16.64
C VAL A 157 1.22 2.80 16.03
N ALA A 158 1.57 3.06 14.76
CA ALA A 158 1.18 4.29 14.07
C ALA A 158 -0.35 4.45 13.98
N ALA A 159 -1.08 3.38 13.70
CA ALA A 159 -2.54 3.39 13.71
C ALA A 159 -3.08 3.74 15.10
N ALA A 160 -2.54 3.12 16.16
CA ALA A 160 -2.96 3.37 17.54
C ALA A 160 -2.69 4.82 17.97
N VAL A 161 -1.49 5.35 17.69
CA VAL A 161 -1.13 6.75 17.97
C VAL A 161 -2.09 7.71 17.27
N LEU A 162 -2.38 7.48 15.99
CA LEU A 162 -3.31 8.33 15.23
C LEU A 162 -4.74 8.24 15.78
N THR A 163 -5.21 7.04 16.16
CA THR A 163 -6.52 6.86 16.81
C THR A 163 -6.58 7.59 18.16
N LEU A 164 -5.53 7.51 18.98
CA LEU A 164 -5.44 8.22 20.26
C LEU A 164 -5.52 9.74 20.07
N TRP A 165 -4.85 10.29 19.05
CA TRP A 165 -4.97 11.71 18.70
C TRP A 165 -6.38 12.10 18.29
N GLU A 166 -7.07 11.30 17.48
CA GLU A 166 -8.46 11.59 17.10
C GLU A 166 -9.42 11.48 18.30
N VAL A 167 -9.19 10.55 19.23
CA VAL A 167 -9.95 10.47 20.49
C VAL A 167 -9.69 11.71 21.35
N TYR A 168 -8.44 12.13 21.49
CA TYR A 168 -8.08 13.36 22.20
C TYR A 168 -8.78 14.59 21.60
N TRP A 169 -8.73 14.76 20.28
CA TRP A 169 -9.42 15.87 19.63
C TRP A 169 -10.93 15.82 19.77
N ALA A 170 -11.54 14.63 19.74
CA ALA A 170 -12.97 14.47 19.97
C ALA A 170 -13.39 14.84 21.40
N THR A 171 -12.47 14.75 22.38
CA THR A 171 -12.74 15.18 23.77
C THR A 171 -12.51 16.67 24.01
N GLU A 172 -11.61 17.30 23.25
CA GLU A 172 -11.25 18.72 23.40
C GLU A 172 -12.10 19.66 22.56
N LEU A 173 -12.58 19.19 21.41
CA LEU A 173 -13.33 20.01 20.47
C LEU A 173 -14.84 19.89 20.70
N PRO A 174 -15.62 20.96 20.46
CA PRO A 174 -17.08 20.88 20.41
C PRO A 174 -17.55 19.79 19.44
N VAL A 175 -18.68 19.16 19.74
CA VAL A 175 -19.22 18.04 18.94
C VAL A 175 -19.42 18.45 17.48
N GLU A 176 -19.87 19.69 17.24
CA GLU A 176 -20.07 20.25 15.91
C GLU A 176 -18.76 20.30 15.11
N VAL A 177 -17.67 20.73 15.75
CA VAL A 177 -16.35 20.78 15.13
C VAL A 177 -15.82 19.38 14.86
N THR A 178 -16.05 18.45 15.79
CA THR A 178 -15.66 17.03 15.63
C THR A 178 -16.38 16.38 14.44
N VAL A 179 -17.68 16.63 14.27
CA VAL A 179 -18.44 16.15 13.11
C VAL A 179 -17.97 16.83 11.83
N ASP A 180 -17.76 18.15 11.85
CA ASP A 180 -17.30 18.91 10.68
C ASP A 180 -15.91 18.45 10.21
N ARG A 181 -15.04 17.97 11.11
CA ARG A 181 -13.74 17.36 10.75
C ARG A 181 -13.87 16.09 9.93
N LEU A 182 -14.97 15.35 10.05
CA LEU A 182 -15.24 14.14 9.27
C LEU A 182 -15.99 14.44 7.97
N THR A 183 -16.94 15.37 8.01
CA THR A 183 -17.85 15.65 6.89
C THR A 183 -17.38 16.80 5.99
N GLY A 184 -16.41 17.60 6.44
CA GLY A 184 -15.95 18.79 5.72
C GLY A 184 -16.88 19.99 5.85
N GLY A 185 -17.55 20.13 7.00
CA GLY A 185 -18.47 21.22 7.29
C GLY A 185 -17.80 22.59 7.38
N ARG A 186 -18.61 23.63 7.63
CA ARG A 186 -18.20 25.05 7.54
C ARG A 186 -17.13 25.46 8.55
N SER A 187 -16.98 24.70 9.64
CA SER A 187 -16.02 24.99 10.71
C SER A 187 -14.59 24.59 10.35
N VAL A 188 -14.37 23.91 9.22
CA VAL A 188 -13.06 23.39 8.81
C VAL A 188 -12.56 24.14 7.58
N VAL A 189 -11.47 24.88 7.74
CA VAL A 189 -10.74 25.45 6.60
C VAL A 189 -9.90 24.35 5.98
N LYS A 190 -10.17 24.02 4.72
CA LYS A 190 -9.41 23.02 3.97
C LYS A 190 -9.12 23.46 2.53
N PRO A 191 -8.01 22.99 1.92
CA PRO A 191 -7.81 23.10 0.49
C PRO A 191 -8.97 22.48 -0.30
N ALA A 192 -9.22 22.97 -1.51
CA ALA A 192 -10.37 22.56 -2.33
C ALA A 192 -10.41 21.04 -2.58
N LEU A 193 -9.25 20.42 -2.83
CA LEU A 193 -9.12 18.98 -3.09
C LEU A 193 -8.77 18.15 -1.86
N ALA A 194 -8.52 18.80 -0.71
CA ALA A 194 -8.13 18.09 0.50
C ALA A 194 -9.34 17.38 1.12
N PRO A 195 -9.17 16.11 1.56
CA PRO A 195 -10.14 15.48 2.43
C PRO A 195 -10.25 16.26 3.76
N PRO A 196 -11.43 16.23 4.41
CA PRO A 196 -11.56 16.69 5.79
C PRO A 196 -10.54 15.99 6.70
N PRO A 197 -9.96 16.69 7.69
CA PRO A 197 -8.82 16.17 8.46
C PRO A 197 -9.17 14.91 9.27
N GLY A 198 -10.36 14.85 9.88
CA GLY A 198 -10.82 13.65 10.59
C GLY A 198 -11.08 12.48 9.63
N TRP A 199 -11.59 12.76 8.42
CA TRP A 199 -11.75 11.73 7.39
C TRP A 199 -10.39 11.18 6.94
N LEU A 200 -9.43 12.06 6.68
CA LEU A 200 -8.07 11.69 6.34
C LEU A 200 -7.45 10.80 7.44
N ALA A 201 -7.57 11.21 8.71
CA ALA A 201 -7.08 10.44 9.84
C ALA A 201 -7.72 9.04 9.89
N ALA A 202 -9.06 8.95 9.75
CA ALA A 202 -9.76 7.68 9.71
C ALA A 202 -9.29 6.76 8.56
N MET A 203 -9.07 7.32 7.36
CA MET A 203 -8.56 6.56 6.22
C MET A 203 -7.11 6.11 6.41
N LEU A 204 -6.26 6.94 7.02
CA LEU A 204 -4.89 6.56 7.36
C LEU A 204 -4.85 5.48 8.45
N VAL A 205 -5.69 5.57 9.50
CA VAL A 205 -5.86 4.50 10.50
C VAL A 205 -6.25 3.19 9.81
N GLY A 206 -7.28 3.23 8.94
CA GLY A 206 -7.73 2.07 8.19
C GLY A 206 -6.63 1.47 7.30
N LEU A 207 -5.87 2.32 6.59
CA LEU A 207 -4.74 1.90 5.75
C LEU A 207 -3.64 1.25 6.59
N TYR A 208 -3.24 1.86 7.70
CA TYR A 208 -2.18 1.35 8.57
C TYR A 208 -2.60 0.03 9.24
N ALA A 209 -3.84 -0.06 9.73
CA ALA A 209 -4.38 -1.28 10.33
C ALA A 209 -4.51 -2.41 9.30
N ALA A 210 -5.01 -2.12 8.10
CA ALA A 210 -5.10 -3.12 7.02
C ALA A 210 -3.72 -3.59 6.57
N ALA A 211 -2.75 -2.67 6.43
CA ALA A 211 -1.38 -3.00 6.10
C ALA A 211 -0.73 -3.85 7.20
N ALA A 212 -0.90 -3.49 8.49
CA ALA A 212 -0.43 -4.28 9.63
C ALA A 212 -1.04 -5.68 9.67
N GLY A 213 -2.37 -5.79 9.57
CA GLY A 213 -3.08 -7.06 9.53
C GLY A 213 -2.63 -7.94 8.36
N SER A 214 -2.44 -7.35 7.18
CA SER A 214 -1.93 -8.06 6.01
C SER A 214 -0.48 -8.54 6.19
N ALA A 215 0.34 -7.79 6.92
CA ALA A 215 1.72 -8.16 7.24
C ALA A 215 1.76 -9.32 8.23
N PHE A 216 0.94 -9.28 9.30
CA PHE A 216 0.80 -10.39 10.26
C PHE A 216 0.23 -11.66 9.60
N ALA A 217 -0.76 -11.51 8.73
CA ALA A 217 -1.31 -12.60 7.94
C ALA A 217 -0.36 -13.11 6.83
N ARG A 218 0.77 -12.42 6.60
CA ARG A 218 1.72 -12.69 5.51
C ARG A 218 1.03 -12.75 4.13
N ALA A 219 0.06 -11.87 3.94
CA ALA A 219 -0.72 -11.83 2.72
C ALA A 219 0.13 -11.34 1.54
N ARG A 220 -0.16 -11.84 0.33
CA ARG A 220 0.61 -11.47 -0.89
C ARG A 220 0.51 -9.99 -1.26
N HIS A 221 -0.52 -9.29 -0.77
CA HIS A 221 -0.73 -7.86 -0.98
C HIS A 221 -0.08 -6.98 0.10
N SER A 222 0.51 -7.58 1.15
CA SER A 222 1.11 -6.85 2.28
C SER A 222 2.18 -5.86 1.86
N ARG A 223 2.97 -6.20 0.85
CA ARG A 223 4.01 -5.31 0.32
C ARG A 223 3.43 -4.04 -0.32
N ALA A 224 2.38 -4.17 -1.12
CA ALA A 224 1.78 -3.02 -1.81
C ALA A 224 1.12 -2.07 -0.79
N PHE A 225 0.28 -2.60 0.09
CA PHE A 225 -0.36 -1.81 1.13
C PHE A 225 0.66 -1.24 2.14
N GLY A 226 1.66 -2.01 2.54
CA GLY A 226 2.70 -1.56 3.46
C GLY A 226 3.60 -0.47 2.89
N LEU A 227 3.96 -0.53 1.60
CA LEU A 227 4.71 0.54 0.95
C LEU A 227 3.89 1.83 0.82
N LEU A 228 2.59 1.72 0.50
CA LEU A 228 1.70 2.88 0.49
C LEU A 228 1.55 3.48 1.88
N ALA A 229 1.27 2.66 2.88
CA ALA A 229 1.16 3.05 4.28
C ALA A 229 2.45 3.73 4.78
N GLY A 230 3.61 3.13 4.53
CA GLY A 230 4.91 3.70 4.89
C GLY A 230 5.20 5.02 4.18
N GLY A 231 4.79 5.16 2.92
CA GLY A 231 4.92 6.40 2.15
C GLY A 231 4.09 7.55 2.75
N PHE A 232 2.81 7.31 3.05
CA PHE A 232 1.96 8.30 3.73
C PHE A 232 2.50 8.64 5.12
N LEU A 233 2.88 7.63 5.90
CA LEU A 233 3.39 7.81 7.25
C LEU A 233 4.68 8.64 7.27
N ALA A 234 5.61 8.36 6.35
CA ALA A 234 6.84 9.14 6.19
C ALA A 234 6.57 10.57 5.72
N ALA A 235 5.64 10.76 4.76
CA ALA A 235 5.31 12.09 4.25
C ALA A 235 4.68 12.99 5.32
N VAL A 236 3.71 12.46 6.08
CA VAL A 236 3.07 13.18 7.19
C VAL A 236 4.09 13.47 8.29
N GLY A 237 4.89 12.48 8.70
CA GLY A 237 5.94 12.69 9.69
C GLY A 237 6.98 13.74 9.25
N LEU A 238 7.39 13.72 7.98
CA LEU A 238 8.33 14.70 7.41
C LEU A 238 7.76 16.12 7.45
N ALA A 239 6.50 16.29 7.03
CA ALA A 239 5.81 17.57 7.05
C ALA A 239 5.77 18.16 8.48
N GLU A 240 5.37 17.35 9.45
CA GLU A 240 5.25 17.78 10.85
C GLU A 240 6.62 18.05 11.50
N VAL A 241 7.64 17.23 11.22
CA VAL A 241 9.01 17.48 11.70
C VAL A 241 9.59 18.74 11.07
N ALA A 242 9.40 18.95 9.76
CA ALA A 242 9.84 20.16 9.08
C ALA A 242 9.16 21.41 9.68
N ARG A 243 7.87 21.32 9.99
CA ARG A 243 7.12 22.38 10.68
C ARG A 243 7.67 22.65 12.08
N ALA A 244 7.94 21.60 12.85
CA ALA A 244 8.52 21.72 14.20
C ALA A 244 9.91 22.37 14.19
N VAL A 245 10.75 22.04 13.20
CA VAL A 245 12.06 22.67 13.01
C VAL A 245 11.89 24.14 12.60
N ARG A 246 10.98 24.43 11.66
CA ARG A 246 10.77 25.79 11.14
C ARG A 246 10.35 26.79 12.21
N TYR A 247 9.50 26.37 13.15
CA TYR A 247 9.06 27.21 14.26
C TYR A 247 9.92 27.06 15.51
N GLU A 248 11.11 26.47 15.40
CA GLU A 248 12.06 26.28 16.50
C GLU A 248 11.48 25.54 17.72
N LEU A 249 10.42 24.74 17.51
CA LEU A 249 9.77 23.96 18.56
C LEU A 249 10.69 22.86 19.08
N ALA A 250 11.58 22.34 18.22
CA ALA A 250 12.58 21.36 18.62
C ALA A 250 13.68 21.96 19.52
N ALA A 251 13.97 23.25 19.37
CA ALA A 251 15.00 23.92 20.16
C ALA A 251 14.53 24.24 21.59
N HIS A 252 13.21 24.47 21.75
CA HIS A 252 12.58 24.81 23.03
C HIS A 252 11.70 23.65 23.55
N PHE A 253 12.05 22.41 23.19
CA PHE A 253 11.17 21.24 23.40
C PHE A 253 10.76 21.04 24.87
N ASP A 254 11.69 21.29 25.80
CA ASP A 254 11.49 21.19 27.25
C ASP A 254 10.57 22.29 27.81
N GLU A 255 10.48 23.43 27.13
CA GLU A 255 9.61 24.54 27.50
C GLU A 255 8.16 24.38 26.96
N LEU A 256 7.95 23.46 26.02
CA LEU A 256 6.64 23.26 25.40
C LEU A 256 5.65 22.56 26.34
N PRO A 257 4.33 22.86 26.23
CA PRO A 257 3.30 22.06 26.86
C PRO A 257 3.38 20.58 26.46
N THR A 258 3.06 19.67 27.38
CA THR A 258 3.14 18.21 27.18
C THR A 258 2.46 17.73 25.90
N VAL A 259 1.31 18.31 25.55
CA VAL A 259 0.59 17.96 24.30
C VAL A 259 1.45 18.26 23.07
N GLN A 260 2.14 19.41 23.03
CA GLN A 260 3.00 19.77 21.90
C GLN A 260 4.26 18.90 21.83
N GLN A 261 4.84 18.55 22.99
CA GLN A 261 5.92 17.57 23.06
C GLN A 261 5.50 16.23 22.44
N LEU A 262 4.30 15.74 22.80
CA LEU A 262 3.75 14.49 22.25
C LEU A 262 3.47 14.59 20.75
N VAL A 263 3.03 15.74 20.23
CA VAL A 263 2.86 15.96 18.78
C VAL A 263 4.20 15.81 18.06
N ILE A 264 5.26 16.46 18.56
CA ILE A 264 6.60 16.39 17.97
C ILE A 264 7.16 14.95 18.03
N LEU A 265 7.03 14.28 19.18
CA LEU A 265 7.46 12.89 19.33
C LEU A 265 6.69 11.95 18.39
N SER A 266 5.38 12.15 18.23
CA SER A 266 4.55 11.38 17.30
C SER A 266 4.97 11.62 15.85
N ALA A 267 5.33 12.85 15.48
CA ALA A 267 5.82 13.21 14.15
C ALA A 267 7.17 12.56 13.84
N VAL A 268 8.13 12.62 14.77
CA VAL A 268 9.44 11.97 14.65
C VAL A 268 9.28 10.45 14.56
N PHE A 269 8.44 9.87 15.42
CA PHE A 269 8.10 8.44 15.35
C PHE A 269 7.51 8.09 13.99
N GLY A 270 6.51 8.84 13.50
CA GLY A 270 5.90 8.61 12.20
C GLY A 270 6.91 8.66 11.05
N LEU A 271 7.79 9.67 11.03
CA LEU A 271 8.83 9.77 10.02
C LEU A 271 9.76 8.55 10.02
N LEU A 272 10.32 8.22 11.18
CA LEU A 272 11.27 7.11 11.31
C LEU A 272 10.59 5.75 11.03
N ALA A 273 9.38 5.53 11.54
CA ALA A 273 8.61 4.32 11.31
C ALA A 273 8.23 4.17 9.83
N GLY A 274 7.80 5.25 9.17
CA GLY A 274 7.49 5.26 7.75
C GLY A 274 8.71 4.88 6.89
N ILE A 275 9.86 5.49 7.15
CA ILE A 275 11.13 5.15 6.48
C ILE A 275 11.50 3.68 6.74
N ALA A 276 11.43 3.23 8.00
CA ALA A 276 11.75 1.85 8.34
C ALA A 276 10.83 0.85 7.62
N VAL A 277 9.52 1.11 7.56
CA VAL A 277 8.55 0.28 6.82
C VAL A 277 8.90 0.24 5.33
N LEU A 278 9.23 1.38 4.72
CA LEU A 278 9.66 1.45 3.33
C LEU A 278 10.92 0.59 3.10
N VAL A 279 11.94 0.71 3.95
CA VAL A 279 13.18 -0.08 3.85
C VAL A 279 12.93 -1.57 4.02
N LEU A 280 12.17 -1.96 5.05
CA LEU A 280 11.87 -3.36 5.36
C LEU A 280 11.09 -4.05 4.22
N LEU A 281 10.21 -3.32 3.54
CA LEU A 281 9.36 -3.84 2.46
C LEU A 281 9.90 -3.57 1.05
N ALA A 282 10.92 -2.72 0.90
CA ALA A 282 11.58 -2.45 -0.38
C ALA A 282 12.43 -3.64 -0.84
N ALA A 283 13.03 -4.39 0.07
CA ALA A 283 13.84 -5.55 -0.27
C ALA A 283 13.04 -6.63 -1.04
N ARG A 284 13.66 -7.27 -2.03
CA ARG A 284 13.06 -8.43 -2.71
C ARG A 284 12.91 -9.57 -1.69
N GLY A 285 11.70 -10.13 -1.61
CA GLY A 285 11.40 -11.26 -0.72
C GLY A 285 12.18 -12.51 -1.11
N GLU A 286 12.28 -13.46 -0.17
CA GLU A 286 12.87 -14.77 -0.43
C GLU A 286 12.06 -15.51 -1.51
N GLU A 287 12.77 -16.14 -2.44
CA GLU A 287 12.15 -17.05 -3.38
C GLU A 287 11.70 -18.28 -2.58
N ASP A 288 10.40 -18.61 -2.63
CA ASP A 288 9.94 -19.90 -2.10
C ASP A 288 10.83 -20.98 -2.73
N PRO A 289 11.43 -21.91 -1.93
CA PRO A 289 12.12 -23.05 -2.51
C PRO A 289 11.14 -23.72 -3.44
N ALA A 290 11.54 -23.90 -4.70
CA ALA A 290 10.70 -24.55 -5.70
C ALA A 290 10.13 -25.83 -5.08
N PRO A 291 8.81 -26.13 -5.24
CA PRO A 291 8.29 -27.43 -4.85
C PRO A 291 9.20 -28.47 -5.51
N GLY A 292 9.91 -29.24 -4.68
CA GLY A 292 11.12 -29.93 -5.06
C GLY A 292 10.96 -30.58 -6.43
N ALA A 293 11.80 -30.16 -7.39
CA ALA A 293 12.15 -31.08 -8.46
C ALA A 293 12.59 -32.35 -7.74
N TYR A 294 11.89 -33.46 -7.98
CA TYR A 294 12.23 -34.78 -7.49
C TYR A 294 13.75 -34.87 -7.36
N GLY A 295 14.26 -34.81 -6.13
CA GLY A 295 15.65 -35.14 -5.87
C GLY A 295 15.84 -36.57 -6.40
N PRO A 296 16.94 -36.89 -7.09
CA PRO A 296 17.18 -38.25 -7.52
C PRO A 296 17.03 -39.15 -6.30
N ALA A 297 16.19 -40.18 -6.42
CA ALA A 297 15.91 -41.12 -5.34
C ALA A 297 17.25 -41.59 -4.74
N GLY A 298 17.56 -41.07 -3.56
CA GLY A 298 18.73 -41.49 -2.81
C GLY A 298 18.56 -42.97 -2.48
N PRO A 299 19.56 -43.83 -2.76
CA PRO A 299 19.46 -45.23 -2.43
C PRO A 299 19.53 -45.41 -0.91
N HIS A 300 18.72 -46.35 -0.40
CA HIS A 300 18.73 -46.94 0.94
C HIS A 300 17.82 -46.31 2.00
N ALA A 301 16.57 -46.76 2.04
CA ALA A 301 15.88 -47.02 3.32
C ALA A 301 16.07 -48.51 3.66
N PRO A 302 16.64 -48.87 4.83
CA PRO A 302 16.80 -50.27 5.22
C PRO A 302 15.45 -50.89 5.57
N TYR A 303 15.24 -52.10 5.06
CA TYR A 303 14.18 -53.03 5.47
C TYR A 303 14.16 -53.21 6.99
N GLY A 304 12.97 -53.17 7.60
CA GLY A 304 12.79 -53.76 8.93
C GLY A 304 11.62 -53.25 9.77
N ARG A 305 10.39 -53.66 9.46
CA ARG A 305 9.41 -54.03 10.51
C ARG A 305 8.21 -54.79 9.93
N PRO A 306 8.01 -56.07 10.27
CA PRO A 306 6.74 -56.77 10.03
C PRO A 306 5.74 -56.38 11.13
N GLY A 307 4.65 -55.72 10.76
CA GLY A 307 3.47 -55.57 11.62
C GLY A 307 2.52 -56.76 11.43
N PRO A 308 2.03 -57.41 12.50
CA PRO A 308 1.10 -58.53 12.40
C PRO A 308 -0.36 -58.05 12.39
N TYR A 309 -1.23 -58.79 11.68
CA TYR A 309 -2.68 -58.60 11.46
C TYR A 309 -3.03 -57.46 10.48
N GLY A 310 -3.82 -57.62 9.41
CA GLY A 310 -4.57 -58.75 8.87
C GLY A 310 -5.72 -58.21 8.01
N SER A 311 -5.68 -58.52 6.71
CA SER A 311 -6.82 -58.76 5.78
C SER A 311 -7.92 -57.71 5.57
N TYR A 312 -8.04 -57.17 4.34
CA TYR A 312 -9.10 -57.48 3.34
C TYR A 312 -9.07 -56.46 2.18
N GLY A 313 -9.01 -56.95 0.93
CA GLY A 313 -9.20 -56.11 -0.27
C GLY A 313 -8.28 -56.41 -1.46
N SER A 314 -8.16 -57.67 -1.88
CA SER A 314 -7.44 -58.04 -3.11
C SER A 314 -8.32 -57.79 -4.35
N TYR A 315 -8.22 -56.59 -4.92
CA TYR A 315 -8.48 -56.36 -6.35
C TYR A 315 -7.13 -56.38 -7.08
N GLY A 316 -6.84 -57.50 -7.76
CA GLY A 316 -5.62 -57.62 -8.57
C GLY A 316 -5.77 -56.89 -9.91
N PRO A 317 -4.78 -56.10 -10.34
CA PRO A 317 -4.63 -55.71 -11.73
C PRO A 317 -3.62 -56.62 -12.44
N ALA A 318 -4.08 -57.18 -13.56
CA ALA A 318 -3.36 -57.68 -14.72
C ALA A 318 -1.82 -57.77 -14.68
N GLY A 319 -1.32 -59.01 -14.70
CA GLY A 319 -0.31 -59.46 -15.65
C GLY A 319 1.05 -58.78 -15.64
N SER A 320 1.96 -59.25 -14.77
CA SER A 320 3.40 -59.13 -15.00
C SER A 320 3.80 -59.99 -16.20
N MET A 321 3.95 -59.38 -17.38
CA MET A 321 4.65 -60.01 -18.50
C MET A 321 6.14 -60.16 -18.15
N PRO A 322 6.75 -61.35 -18.30
CA PRO A 322 8.20 -61.49 -18.25
C PRO A 322 8.85 -60.71 -19.43
N PRO A 323 10.08 -60.20 -19.27
CA PRO A 323 10.78 -59.48 -20.33
C PRO A 323 11.00 -60.37 -21.56
N ALA A 324 10.85 -59.78 -22.75
CA ALA A 324 11.05 -60.45 -24.02
C ALA A 324 12.50 -60.96 -24.15
N PRO A 325 12.74 -62.16 -24.73
CA PRO A 325 14.08 -62.65 -25.00
C PRO A 325 14.81 -61.75 -26.02
N PRO A 326 16.14 -61.61 -25.92
CA PRO A 326 16.92 -60.77 -26.83
C PRO A 326 16.84 -61.28 -28.28
N SER A 327 16.67 -60.36 -29.22
CA SER A 327 16.66 -60.62 -30.65
C SER A 327 17.99 -61.25 -31.12
N PRO A 328 17.98 -62.22 -32.05
CA PRO A 328 19.21 -62.75 -32.64
C PRO A 328 19.93 -61.67 -33.46
N PRO A 329 21.28 -61.68 -33.49
CA PRO A 329 22.05 -60.76 -34.32
C PRO A 329 21.80 -61.01 -35.81
N PRO A 330 21.94 -59.98 -36.66
CA PRO A 330 21.76 -60.11 -38.10
C PRO A 330 22.80 -61.07 -38.71
N PRO A 331 22.45 -61.82 -39.78
CA PRO A 331 23.40 -62.73 -40.42
C PRO A 331 24.57 -61.95 -41.03
N GLY A 332 25.81 -62.25 -40.62
CA GLY A 332 27.03 -61.81 -41.30
C GLY A 332 27.93 -60.80 -40.57
N TRP A 333 27.96 -60.80 -39.24
CA TRP A 333 29.04 -60.18 -38.45
C TRP A 333 29.89 -61.23 -37.76
#